data_AF-A0A7V6AS71-F1
#
_entry.id   AF-A0A7V6AS71-F1
#
_cell.length_a   1.000
_cell.length_b   1.000
_cell.length_c   1.000
_cell.angle_alpha   90.00
_cell.angle_beta   90.00
_cell.angle_gamma   90.00
#
_symmetry.space_group_name_H-M   'P 1'
#
loop_
_entity.id
_entity.type
_entity.pdbx_description
1 polymer ?
#
loop_
_entity_poly.entity_id
_entity_poly.type
_entity_poly.pdbx_seq_one_letter_code
_entity_poly.pdbx_strand_id
1 'polypeptide(L)'
;MPRKKLPRALKKCEREGCENTFIIKVGAKYSPKYCSSRCAALDTRDARKRRVRRHKSDYNAPNPKETRAVSLSQIQNYPVNFSDDGGKFVKMLNKILAGEVSYLGVD
;
A
#
# COMPACT_ATOMS: atom_id res chain seq x y z
N MET A 1 12.28 -12.16 -49.78
CA MET A 1 12.51 -13.40 -49.01
C MET A 1 11.52 -13.49 -47.85
N PRO A 2 10.83 -14.62 -47.63
CA PRO A 2 9.92 -14.77 -46.50
C PRO A 2 10.71 -14.77 -45.17
N ARG A 3 10.27 -13.98 -44.19
CA ARG A 3 10.93 -13.89 -42.87
C ARG A 3 10.85 -15.25 -42.17
N LYS A 4 12.00 -15.77 -41.71
CA LYS A 4 12.09 -17.00 -40.93
C LYS A 4 11.29 -16.84 -39.64
N LYS A 5 10.32 -17.73 -39.38
CA LYS A 5 9.51 -17.70 -38.15
C LYS A 5 10.40 -18.10 -36.97
N LEU A 6 10.28 -17.37 -35.85
CA LEU A 6 10.97 -17.70 -34.61
C LEU A 6 10.48 -19.05 -34.05
N PRO A 7 11.37 -19.86 -33.43
CA PRO A 7 11.00 -21.11 -32.77
C PRO A 7 10.04 -20.85 -31.60
N ARG A 8 9.20 -21.84 -31.29
CA ARG A 8 8.24 -21.79 -30.18
C ARG A 8 8.63 -22.78 -29.09
N ALA A 9 8.43 -22.40 -27.83
CA ALA A 9 8.67 -23.26 -26.67
C ALA A 9 7.56 -23.12 -25.64
N LEU A 10 7.37 -24.17 -24.83
CA LEU A 10 6.48 -24.13 -23.66
C LEU A 10 7.22 -23.51 -22.48
N LYS A 11 6.59 -22.54 -21.83
CA LYS A 11 7.08 -21.89 -20.60
C LYS A 11 6.04 -22.03 -19.49
N LYS A 12 6.50 -22.30 -18.26
CA LYS A 12 5.65 -22.30 -17.07
C LYS A 12 5.36 -20.86 -16.62
N CYS A 13 4.17 -20.62 -16.09
CA CYS A 13 3.81 -19.33 -15.50
C CYS A 13 4.72 -19.03 -14.30
N GLU A 14 5.27 -17.81 -14.23
CA GLU A 14 6.13 -17.38 -13.12
C GLU A 14 5.35 -16.99 -11.85
N ARG A 15 4.01 -16.96 -11.90
CA ARG A 15 3.17 -16.61 -10.75
C ARG A 15 3.17 -17.74 -9.71
N GLU A 16 3.41 -17.40 -8.46
CA GLU A 16 3.21 -18.31 -7.32
C GLU A 16 1.79 -18.90 -7.32
N GLY A 17 1.69 -20.23 -7.13
CA GLY A 17 0.42 -20.96 -7.17
C GLY A 17 -0.26 -21.01 -8.54
N CYS A 18 0.48 -20.94 -9.65
CA CYS A 18 -0.05 -21.18 -10.99
C CYS A 18 0.82 -22.19 -11.74
N GLU A 19 0.25 -23.35 -12.08
CA GLU A 19 0.97 -24.44 -12.77
C GLU A 19 0.77 -24.44 -14.29
N ASN A 20 0.06 -23.44 -14.82
CA ASN A 20 -0.24 -23.37 -16.24
C ASN A 20 1.03 -23.16 -17.08
N THR A 21 1.06 -23.79 -18.24
CA THR A 21 2.07 -23.58 -19.28
C THR A 21 1.49 -22.82 -20.47
N PHE A 22 2.33 -22.06 -21.17
CA PHE A 22 1.94 -21.30 -22.36
C PHE A 22 3.06 -21.27 -23.39
N ILE A 23 2.69 -21.05 -24.65
CA ILE A 23 3.63 -21.06 -25.77
C ILE A 23 4.24 -19.67 -25.95
N ILE A 24 5.57 -19.60 -25.97
CA ILE A 24 6.32 -18.39 -26.26
C ILE A 24 7.17 -18.54 -27.52
N LYS A 25 7.45 -17.42 -28.19
CA LYS A 25 8.45 -17.36 -29.26
C LYS A 25 9.82 -17.14 -28.65
N VAL A 26 10.73 -18.09 -28.83
CA VAL A 26 12.10 -18.03 -28.34
C VAL A 26 12.89 -17.06 -29.23
N GLY A 27 13.64 -16.14 -28.62
CA GLY A 27 14.39 -15.09 -29.32
C GLY A 27 13.59 -13.82 -29.65
N ALA A 28 12.33 -13.71 -29.19
CA ALA A 28 11.60 -12.45 -29.26
C ALA A 28 12.19 -11.42 -28.27
N LYS A 29 12.27 -10.14 -28.67
CA LYS A 29 12.77 -9.03 -27.82
C LYS A 29 12.04 -8.95 -26.47
N TYR A 30 10.74 -9.24 -26.47
CA TYR A 30 9.91 -9.30 -25.28
C TYR A 30 9.22 -10.66 -25.22
N SER A 31 9.43 -11.39 -24.13
CA SER A 31 8.74 -12.64 -23.84
C SER A 31 7.84 -12.48 -22.61
N PRO A 32 6.57 -12.91 -22.68
CA PRO A 32 5.69 -12.85 -21.53
C PRO A 32 6.19 -13.75 -20.40
N LYS A 33 6.02 -13.29 -19.16
CA LYS A 33 6.36 -14.03 -17.93
C LYS A 33 5.19 -14.85 -17.40
N TYR A 34 3.97 -14.38 -17.64
CA TYR A 34 2.75 -14.96 -17.09
C TYR A 34 1.86 -15.52 -18.19
N CYS A 35 1.08 -16.55 -17.86
CA CYS A 35 0.15 -17.20 -18.79
C CYS A 35 -1.05 -16.33 -19.16
N SER A 36 -1.37 -15.30 -18.38
CA SER A 36 -2.52 -14.41 -18.58
C SER A 36 -2.32 -13.04 -17.95
N SER A 37 -3.09 -12.06 -18.41
CA SER A 37 -3.15 -10.71 -17.81
C SER A 37 -3.55 -10.73 -16.33
N ARG A 38 -4.45 -11.65 -15.95
CA ARG A 38 -4.85 -11.86 -14.55
C ARG A 38 -3.67 -12.26 -13.67
N CYS A 39 -2.81 -13.16 -14.14
CA CYS A 39 -1.63 -13.59 -13.37
C CYS A 39 -0.62 -12.46 -13.20
N ALA A 40 -0.42 -11.65 -14.24
CA ALA A 40 0.41 -10.44 -14.15
C ALA A 40 -0.17 -9.40 -13.16
N ALA A 41 -1.49 -9.20 -13.15
CA ALA A 41 -2.15 -8.25 -12.27
C ALA A 41 -2.09 -8.67 -10.78
N LEU A 42 -2.13 -9.97 -10.48
CA LEU A 42 -2.05 -10.45 -9.11
C LEU A 42 -0.63 -10.29 -8.53
N ASP A 43 0.39 -10.62 -9.32
CA ASP A 43 1.79 -10.48 -8.89
C ASP A 43 2.16 -9.00 -8.63
N THR A 44 1.68 -8.09 -9.49
CA THR A 44 1.87 -6.64 -9.29
C THR A 44 1.09 -6.08 -8.09
N ARG A 45 -0.08 -6.64 -7.74
CA ARG A 45 -0.85 -6.24 -6.55
C ARG A 45 -0.09 -6.54 -5.27
N ASP A 46 0.53 -7.71 -5.16
CA ASP A 46 1.31 -8.08 -3.98
C ASP A 46 2.58 -7.23 -3.85
N ALA A 47 3.24 -6.93 -4.97
CA ALA A 47 4.35 -5.96 -5.00
C ALA A 47 3.92 -4.56 -4.54
N ARG A 48 2.75 -4.07 -5.00
CA ARG A 48 2.21 -2.77 -4.58
C ARG A 48 1.86 -2.74 -3.09
N LYS A 49 1.19 -3.77 -2.56
CA LYS A 49 0.88 -3.87 -1.11
C LYS A 49 2.15 -3.86 -0.25
N ARG A 50 3.18 -4.60 -0.66
CA ARG A 50 4.49 -4.59 0.02
C ARG A 50 5.16 -3.21 -0.03
N ARG A 51 5.03 -2.48 -1.15
CA ARG A 51 5.56 -1.12 -1.27
C ARG A 51 4.85 -0.12 -0.38
N VAL A 52 3.51 -0.18 -0.28
CA VAL A 52 2.71 0.69 0.60
C VAL A 52 3.07 0.45 2.07
N ARG A 53 3.21 -0.82 2.49
CA ARG A 53 3.66 -1.16 3.85
C ARG A 53 5.09 -0.70 4.16
N ARG A 54 5.92 -0.52 3.13
CA ARG A 54 7.31 -0.03 3.25
C ARG A 54 7.45 1.47 3.00
N HIS A 55 6.35 2.21 2.81
CA HIS A 55 6.42 3.66 2.84
C HIS A 55 6.73 4.06 4.29
N LYS A 56 8.01 4.07 4.62
CA LYS A 56 8.51 4.61 5.87
C LYS A 56 8.09 6.06 5.89
N SER A 57 7.05 6.38 6.66
CA SER A 57 6.96 7.70 7.26
C SER A 57 8.14 7.79 8.24
N ASP A 58 9.31 8.19 7.75
CA ASP A 58 10.50 8.43 8.59
C ASP A 58 10.29 9.62 9.55
N TYR A 59 9.10 10.21 9.57
CA TYR A 59 8.67 11.12 10.62
C TYR A 59 8.27 10.33 11.88
N ASN A 60 9.27 10.02 12.71
CA ASN A 60 9.03 9.76 14.12
C ASN A 60 8.62 11.08 14.78
N ALA A 61 7.32 11.40 14.71
CA ALA A 61 6.76 12.40 15.60
C ALA A 61 7.15 11.99 17.02
N PRO A 62 7.69 12.89 17.87
CA PRO A 62 7.87 12.56 19.27
C PRO A 62 6.49 12.14 19.79
N ASN A 63 6.36 10.87 20.18
CA ASN A 63 5.16 10.42 20.88
C ASN A 63 5.05 11.31 22.12
N PRO A 64 3.96 12.06 22.30
CA PRO A 64 3.77 12.77 23.54
C PRO A 64 3.89 11.73 24.66
N LYS A 65 4.85 11.95 25.58
CA LYS A 65 4.86 11.25 26.87
C LYS A 65 3.44 11.29 27.39
N GLU A 66 2.95 10.19 27.98
CA GLU A 66 1.58 9.98 28.47
C GLU A 66 1.08 11.10 29.39
N THR A 67 0.86 12.29 28.85
CA THR A 67 0.07 13.33 29.43
C THR A 67 -1.32 12.98 28.97
N ARG A 68 -2.15 12.49 29.89
CA ARG A 68 -3.61 12.33 29.71
C ARG A 68 -4.32 13.67 29.43
N ALA A 69 -3.57 14.68 29.03
CA ALA A 69 -3.95 16.06 28.92
C ALA A 69 -3.45 16.57 27.57
N VAL A 70 -4.37 17.08 26.75
CA VAL A 70 -4.08 17.59 25.40
C VAL A 70 -4.48 19.06 25.34
N SER A 71 -3.56 19.92 24.88
CA SER A 71 -3.84 21.35 24.72
C SER A 71 -4.51 21.69 23.39
N LEU A 72 -5.23 22.81 23.32
CA LEU A 72 -5.84 23.32 22.07
C LEU A 72 -4.80 23.48 20.94
N SER A 73 -3.59 23.96 21.27
CA SER A 73 -2.50 24.09 20.30
C SER A 73 -2.03 22.75 19.73
N GLN A 74 -2.08 21.67 20.52
CA GLN A 74 -1.74 20.32 20.04
C GLN A 74 -2.82 19.78 19.09
N ILE A 75 -4.10 20.03 19.39
CA ILE A 75 -5.22 19.59 18.55
C ILE A 75 -5.19 20.27 17.17
N GLN A 76 -4.88 21.56 17.13
CA GLN A 76 -4.79 22.35 15.89
C GLN A 76 -3.66 21.89 14.94
N ASN A 77 -2.63 21.24 15.48
CA ASN A 77 -1.51 20.73 14.68
C ASN A 77 -1.80 19.37 14.01
N TYR A 78 -2.92 18.72 14.32
CA TYR A 78 -3.29 17.48 13.64
C TYR A 78 -3.90 17.78 12.27
N PRO A 79 -3.43 17.13 11.19
CA PRO A 79 -4.03 17.29 9.87
C PRO A 79 -5.47 16.77 9.89
N VAL A 80 -6.41 17.63 9.50
CA VAL A 80 -7.81 17.26 9.29
C VAL A 80 -7.89 16.48 7.98
N ASN A 81 -8.09 15.17 8.09
CA ASN A 81 -8.31 14.31 6.93
C ASN A 81 -9.81 14.12 6.72
N PHE A 82 -10.32 14.57 5.58
CA PHE A 82 -11.73 14.39 5.15
C PHE A 82 -12.02 13.00 4.57
N SER A 83 -11.27 11.97 4.98
CA SER A 83 -11.56 10.57 4.68
C SER A 83 -12.71 10.06 5.55
N ASP A 84 -13.39 8.98 5.17
CA ASP A 84 -14.50 8.38 5.95
C ASP A 84 -14.15 8.10 7.42
N ASP A 85 -12.88 7.80 7.71
CA ASP A 85 -12.37 7.55 9.08
C ASP A 85 -12.05 8.83 9.89
N GLY A 86 -12.12 10.03 9.29
CA GLY A 86 -11.86 11.32 9.94
C GLY A 86 -10.41 11.57 10.40
N GLY A 87 -9.51 10.59 10.23
CA GLY A 87 -8.09 10.70 10.54
C GLY A 87 -7.75 10.77 12.04
N LYS A 88 -6.53 11.23 12.34
CA LYS A 88 -6.01 11.31 13.73
C LYS A 88 -6.72 12.39 14.55
N PHE A 89 -7.18 13.45 13.91
CA PHE A 89 -7.93 14.54 14.53
C PHE A 89 -9.26 14.05 15.13
N VAL A 90 -10.10 13.39 14.33
CA VAL A 90 -11.39 12.85 14.80
C VAL A 90 -11.21 11.79 15.88
N LYS A 91 -10.19 10.93 15.75
CA LYS A 91 -9.85 9.95 16.80
C LYS A 91 -9.46 10.61 18.12
N MET A 92 -8.77 11.74 18.08
CA MET A 92 -8.41 12.49 19.29
C MET A 92 -9.63 13.16 19.92
N LEU A 93 -10.51 13.77 19.12
CA LEU A 93 -11.77 14.35 19.62
C LEU A 93 -12.69 13.30 20.25
N ASN A 94 -12.83 12.12 19.63
CA ASN A 94 -13.61 11.02 20.20
C ASN A 94 -13.05 10.53 21.53
N LYS A 95 -11.72 10.53 21.70
CA LYS A 95 -11.08 10.19 22.99
C LYS A 95 -11.31 11.23 24.07
N ILE A 96 -11.38 12.51 23.69
CA ILE A 96 -11.75 13.60 24.61
C ILE A 96 -13.21 13.45 25.03
N LEU A 97 -14.12 13.22 24.08
CA LEU A 97 -15.55 13.01 24.36
C LEU A 97 -15.81 11.75 25.21
N ALA A 98 -15.01 10.70 25.04
CA ALA A 98 -15.07 9.48 25.84
C ALA A 98 -14.46 9.62 27.24
N GLY A 99 -13.85 10.77 27.58
CA GLY A 99 -13.22 11.02 28.88
C GLY A 99 -11.88 10.29 29.09
N GLU A 100 -11.31 9.70 28.04
CA GLU A 100 -9.99 9.04 28.10
C GLU A 100 -8.84 10.05 28.17
N VAL A 101 -9.08 11.28 27.70
CA VAL A 101 -8.11 12.36 27.62
C VAL A 101 -8.75 13.66 28.10
N SER A 102 -8.15 14.31 29.09
CA SER A 102 -8.54 15.63 29.55
C SER A 102 -8.15 16.70 28.53
N TYR A 103 -9.10 17.50 28.09
CA TYR A 103 -8.83 18.67 27.26
C TYR A 103 -8.36 19.82 28.15
N LEU A 104 -7.14 20.31 27.92
CA LEU A 104 -6.63 21.52 28.54
C LEU A 104 -6.86 22.70 27.57
N GLY A 105 -8.02 23.34 27.69
CA GLY A 105 -8.34 24.54 26.92
C GLY A 105 -9.15 25.54 27.73
N VAL A 106 -8.60 26.74 27.76
CA VAL A 106 -9.08 28.07 28.22
C VAL A 106 -10.32 28.09 29.12
N ASP A 107 -10.10 28.45 30.40
CA ASP A 107 -11.10 29.13 31.23
C ASP A 107 -11.47 30.51 30.62
#